data_AF-A0A6G7WVR3-F1
#
_entry.id   AF-A0A6G7WVR3-F1
#
_cell.length_a   1.000
_cell.length_b   1.000
_cell.length_c   1.000
_cell.angle_alpha   90.00
_cell.angle_beta   90.00
_cell.angle_gamma   90.00
#
_symmetry.space_group_name_H-M   'P 1'
#
loop_
_entity.id
_entity.type
_entity.pdbx_description
1 polymer ?
#
loop_
_entity_poly.entity_id
_entity_poly.type
_entity_poly.pdbx_seq_one_letter_code
_entity_poly.pdbx_strand_id
1 'polypeptide(L)' 'MKRKALGVLIQEYVKDSYEKWDKSKDEFGKVFGIQPTTLSKILYTSNPEFHTRVIDRILEVREIDLQYLIDTYGEYEKE' A
#
# COMPACT_ATOMS: atom_id res chain seq x y z
N MET A 1 21.90 3.59 3.36
CA MET A 1 20.44 3.69 3.61
C MET A 1 19.71 4.15 2.33
N LYS A 2 19.22 3.23 1.50
CA LYS A 2 18.26 3.61 0.44
C LYS A 2 16.87 3.60 1.07
N ARG A 3 16.35 4.78 1.41
CA ARG A 3 14.96 4.90 1.90
C ARG A 3 14.02 4.51 0.76
N LYS A 4 13.19 3.46 0.97
CA LYS A 4 12.07 3.18 0.06
C LYS A 4 11.15 4.41 0.04
N ALA A 5 10.68 4.79 -1.15
CA ALA A 5 9.69 5.84 -1.27
C ALA A 5 8.39 5.40 -0.56
N LEU A 6 7.66 6.34 0.04
CA LEU A 6 6.41 6.04 0.75
C LEU A 6 5.40 5.30 -0.14
N GLY A 7 5.37 5.62 -1.44
CA GLY A 7 4.57 4.89 -2.41
C GLY A 7 4.88 3.40 -2.45
N VAL A 8 6.16 3.03 -2.42
CA VAL A 8 6.59 1.62 -2.43
C VAL A 8 6.14 0.91 -1.16
N LEU A 9 6.28 1.55 0.01
CA LEU A 9 5.82 0.98 1.28
C LEU A 9 4.31 0.71 1.28
N ILE A 10 3.52 1.69 0.82
CA ILE A 10 2.06 1.55 0.69
C ILE A 10 1.69 0.46 -0.31
N GLN A 11 2.42 0.39 -1.42
CA GLN A 11 2.20 -0.64 -2.41
C GLN A 11 2.44 -2.04 -1.85
N GLU A 12 3.55 -2.26 -1.15
CA GLU A 12 3.86 -3.55 -0.52
C GLU A 12 2.78 -3.92 0.49
N TYR A 13 2.37 -2.98 1.36
CA TYR A 13 1.27 -3.19 2.29
C TYR A 13 -0.04 -3.61 1.62
N VAL A 14 -0.44 -2.91 0.55
CA VAL A 14 -1.67 -3.22 -0.18
C VAL A 14 -1.58 -4.57 -0.91
N LYS A 15 -0.42 -4.91 -1.48
CA LYS A 15 -0.19 -6.21 -2.13
C LYS A 15 -0.27 -7.35 -1.12
N ASP A 16 0.46 -7.26 -0.02
CA ASP A 16 0.41 -8.22 1.09
C ASP A 16 -1.01 -8.43 1.60
N SER A 17 -1.75 -7.34 1.76
CA SER A 17 -3.13 -7.39 2.23
C SER A 17 -4.05 -8.05 1.21
N TYR A 18 -3.81 -7.82 -0.09
CA TYR A 18 -4.57 -8.41 -1.18
C TYR A 18 -4.25 -9.91 -1.37
N GLU A 19 -3.01 -10.33 -1.19
CA GLU A 19 -2.64 -11.76 -1.23
C GLU A 19 -3.30 -12.57 -0.11
N LYS A 20 -3.52 -11.94 1.05
CA LYS A 20 -4.26 -12.52 2.18
C LYS A 20 -5.78 -12.38 2.04
N TRP A 21 -6.25 -11.75 0.95
CA TRP A 21 -7.67 -11.49 0.73
C TRP A 21 -8.31 -12.61 -0.10
N ASP A 22 -9.32 -13.26 0.47
CA ASP A 22 -10.00 -14.41 -0.16
C ASP A 22 -11.19 -14.01 -1.06
N LYS A 23 -11.50 -12.71 -1.16
CA LYS A 23 -12.64 -12.23 -1.95
C LYS A 23 -12.22 -11.51 -3.23
N SER A 24 -13.20 -10.90 -3.90
CA SER A 24 -12.98 -10.18 -5.14
C SER A 24 -12.12 -8.92 -4.96
N LYS A 25 -11.40 -8.55 -6.02
CA LYS A 25 -10.64 -7.29 -6.12
C LYS A 25 -11.52 -6.05 -5.91
N ASP A 26 -12.76 -6.09 -6.39
CA ASP A 26 -13.71 -4.97 -6.21
C ASP A 26 -14.13 -4.80 -4.75
N GLU A 27 -14.36 -5.89 -4.01
CA GLU A 27 -14.61 -5.81 -2.57
C GLU A 27 -13.39 -5.34 -1.80
N PHE A 28 -12.19 -5.81 -2.16
CA PHE A 28 -10.95 -5.33 -1.56
C PHE A 28 -10.80 -3.82 -1.73
N GLY A 29 -10.98 -3.31 -2.96
CA GLY A 29 -10.90 -1.88 -3.24
C GLY A 29 -11.91 -1.07 -2.43
N LYS A 30 -13.14 -1.55 -2.26
CA LYS A 30 -14.15 -0.89 -1.40
C LYS A 30 -13.73 -0.84 0.06
N VAL A 31 -13.23 -1.95 0.59
CA VAL A 31 -12.77 -2.06 1.99
C VAL A 31 -11.54 -1.19 2.26
N PHE A 32 -10.63 -1.08 1.30
CA PHE A 32 -9.42 -0.24 1.41
C PHE A 32 -9.64 1.21 1.00
N GLY A 33 -10.85 1.58 0.54
CA GLY A 33 -11.14 2.92 0.03
C GLY A 33 -10.40 3.28 -1.27
N ILE A 34 -9.98 2.28 -2.04
CA ILE A 34 -9.18 2.43 -3.27
C ILE A 34 -10.08 2.23 -4.50
N GLN A 35 -10.00 3.16 -5.45
CA GLN A 35 -10.69 2.99 -6.74
C GLN A 35 -10.13 1.80 -7.53
N PRO A 36 -10.95 1.02 -8.27
CA PRO A 36 -10.49 -0.18 -8.99
C PRO A 36 -9.33 0.05 -9.97
N THR A 37 -9.29 1.22 -10.62
CA THR A 37 -8.21 1.63 -11.52
C THR A 37 -6.90 1.85 -10.77
N THR A 38 -6.96 2.55 -9.64
CA THR A 38 -5.82 2.78 -8.74
C THR A 38 -5.33 1.47 -8.12
N LEU A 39 -6.25 0.60 -7.69
CA LEU A 39 -5.92 -0.73 -7.16
C LEU A 39 -5.19 -1.58 -8.21
N SER A 40 -5.64 -1.56 -9.46
CA SER A 40 -4.95 -2.29 -10.54
C SER A 40 -3.54 -1.74 -10.78
N LYS A 41 -3.34 -0.41 -10.72
CA LYS A 41 -2.00 0.18 -10.78
C LYS A 41 -1.12 -0.29 -9.62
N ILE A 42 -1.65 -0.31 -8.40
CA ILE A 42 -0.93 -0.79 -7.21
C ILE A 42 -0.48 -2.24 -7.38
N LEU A 43 -1.37 -3.13 -7.81
CA LEU A 43 -1.08 -4.56 -7.89
C LEU A 43 -0.11 -4.91 -9.02
N TYR A 44 -0.21 -4.25 -10.18
CA TYR A 44 0.50 -4.67 -11.39
C TYR A 44 1.66 -3.78 -11.83
N THR A 45 1.87 -2.62 -11.21
CA THR A 45 2.99 -1.72 -11.54
C THR A 45 4.16 -1.98 -10.59
N SER A 46 5.42 -1.86 -11.02
CA SER A 46 6.57 -2.07 -10.13
C SER A 46 6.97 -0.82 -9.34
N ASN A 47 6.63 0.38 -9.83
CA ASN A 47 6.91 1.65 -9.14
C ASN A 47 5.76 2.65 -9.38
N PRO A 48 4.61 2.46 -8.73
CA PRO A 48 3.47 3.34 -8.91
C PRO A 48 3.73 4.72 -8.31
N GLU A 49 3.52 5.76 -9.11
CA GLU A 49 3.41 7.12 -8.61
C GLU A 49 2.02 7.31 -8.00
N PHE A 50 1.99 7.66 -6.72
CA PHE A 50 0.75 7.93 -6.00
C PHE A 50 0.53 9.40 -5.81
N HIS A 51 -0.73 9.82 -5.95
CA HIS A 51 -1.16 11.03 -5.27
C HIS A 51 -1.19 10.77 -3.76
N THR A 52 -0.60 11.68 -2.98
CA THR A 52 -0.57 11.64 -1.51
C THR A 52 -1.96 11.39 -0.91
N ARG A 53 -3.02 11.94 -1.50
CA ARG A 53 -4.41 11.70 -1.08
C ARG A 53 -4.83 10.22 -1.07
N VAL A 54 -4.30 9.39 -1.97
CA VAL A 54 -4.59 7.95 -1.99
C VAL A 54 -3.91 7.27 -0.81
N ILE A 55 -2.68 7.67 -0.51
CA ILE A 55 -1.91 7.15 0.62
C ILE A 55 -2.62 7.52 1.93
N ASP A 56 -2.94 8.79 2.12
CA ASP A 56 -3.63 9.29 3.33
C ASP A 56 -4.94 8.54 3.57
N ARG A 57 -5.71 8.31 2.51
CA ARG A 57 -6.98 7.56 2.59
C ARG A 57 -6.78 6.11 3.02
N ILE A 58 -5.74 5.43 2.51
CA ILE A 58 -5.45 4.05 2.90
C ILE A 58 -5.05 4.01 4.38
N LEU A 59 -4.19 4.93 4.82
CA LEU A 59 -3.77 5.03 6.23
C LEU A 59 -4.97 5.26 7.15
N GLU A 60 -5.86 6.19 6.79
CA GLU A 60 -7.07 6.51 7.55
C GLU A 60 -8.04 5.32 7.63
N VAL A 61 -8.36 4.69 6.51
CA VAL A 61 -9.31 3.56 6.44
C VAL A 61 -8.79 2.33 7.20
N ARG A 62 -7.47 2.17 7.26
CA ARG A 62 -6.82 1.03 7.92
C ARG A 62 -6.39 1.32 9.34
N GLU A 63 -6.57 2.55 9.81
CA GLU A 63 -6.16 3.02 11.14
C GLU A 63 -4.67 2.71 11.41
N ILE A 64 -3.83 2.83 10.38
CA ILE A 64 -2.38 2.64 10.47
C ILE A 64 -1.66 3.98 10.22
N ASP A 65 -0.50 4.13 10.82
CA ASP A 65 0.35 5.31 10.62
C ASP A 65 1.55 5.00 9.70
N LEU A 66 2.30 6.05 9.38
CA LEU A 66 3.52 5.94 8.58
C LEU A 66 4.61 5.13 9.29
N GLN A 67 4.64 5.17 10.63
CA GLN A 67 5.65 4.48 11.42
C GLN A 67 5.48 2.96 11.29
N TYR A 68 4.24 2.47 11.38
CA TYR A 68 3.90 1.06 11.14
C TYR A 68 4.39 0.58 9.77
N LEU A 69 4.19 1.38 8.71
CA LEU A 69 4.65 1.01 7.37
C LEU A 69 6.17 0.95 7.26
N ILE A 70 6.86 1.90 7.89
CA ILE A 70 8.32 1.92 7.92
C ILE A 70 8.85 0.73 8.72
N ASP A 71 8.23 0.38 9.83
CA ASP A 71 8.69 -0.74 10.66
C ASP A 71 8.40 -2.11 10.02
N THR A 72 7.32 -2.22 9.25
CA THR A 72 6.90 -3.47 8.63
C THR A 72 7.57 -3.69 7.25
N TYR A 73 7.65 -2.64 6.44
CA TYR A 73 8.07 -2.71 5.02
C TYR A 73 9.32 -1.89 4.72
N GLY A 74 9.76 -1.04 5.65
CA GLY A 74 11.03 -0.35 5.54
C GLY A 74 12.15 -1.39 5.61
N GLU A 75 12.91 -1.51 4.53
CA GLU A 75 14.14 -2.29 4.54
C GLU A 75 15.15 -1.59 5.46
N TYR A 76 15.34 -2.16 6.65
CA TYR A 76 16.57 -1.98 7.41
C TYR A 76 17.61 -2.93 6.80
N GLU A 77 18.39 -2.47 5.83
CA GLU A 77 19.68 -3.12 5.59
C GLU A 77 20.49 -2.99 6.89
N LYS A 78 20.58 -4.07 7.66
CA LYS A 78 21.65 -4.23 8.65
C LYS A 78 22.94 -4.33 7.86
N GLU A 79 23.75 -3.28 7.94
CA GLU A 79 25.18 -3.33 7.58
C GLU A 79 25.88 -4.48 8.31
#